data_AF-A0A965PJV5-F1
#
_entry.id   AF-A0A965PJV5-F1
#
_cell.length_a   1.000
_cell.length_b   1.000
_cell.length_c   1.000
_cell.angle_alpha   90.00
_cell.angle_beta   90.00
_cell.angle_gamma   90.00
#
_symmetry.space_group_name_H-M   'P 1'
#
loop_
_entity.id
_entity.type
_entity.pdbx_description
1 polymer ?
#
loop_
_entity_poly.entity_id
_entity_poly.type
_entity_poly.pdbx_seq_one_letter_code
_entity_poly.pdbx_strand_id
1 'polypeptide(L)'
;MTPSAWGLSGTNKAIQLLGASVFSLNTQNAVFGQNVYHNGTNFLYQTTDVASVYRQSAAQHQWFTAPSGTAGNTISFGDAKMTLQASGGLALGVTTDPGAGNIQLGSGAYVGTGIGTGNTTGTYYGTNEVRFYTSASARATIDSSGNVGIGTTSPSTYAGASGQLIVYGGVATTFTNNPTNMTLVNNGTIAAGLGCGINFSMNYDNTVTTTYGLISCIRENATSGNPAGALVFGTRDSGGGVTTERMRITSSGNLLIGTTTVGSKLTVADNISIHGAGNTIYAESFPTTASAANVYIGASNSYMYRSTSALKYKQDIRDLEEIDINKFRPVRYKSKCKGDDQTKDHFGLIADEVDSAGIKELVTYGADGEVEGFQYERLTIVLLKHCQEQQALIESLTSRVAQLEGTQP
;
A
#
# COMPACT_ATOMS: atom_id res chain seq x y z
N MET A 1 -26.88 15.32 77.09
CA MET A 1 -26.31 13.96 77.10
C MET A 1 -24.92 14.06 77.70
N THR A 2 -24.70 13.53 78.90
CA THR A 2 -23.35 13.41 79.49
C THR A 2 -22.54 12.48 78.60
N PRO A 3 -21.34 12.86 78.11
CA PRO A 3 -20.53 11.97 77.30
C PRO A 3 -20.16 10.72 78.11
N SER A 4 -20.34 9.53 77.52
CA SER A 4 -19.79 8.29 78.06
C SER A 4 -18.27 8.41 78.20
N ALA A 5 -17.71 7.84 79.27
CA ALA A 5 -16.26 7.84 79.51
C ALA A 5 -15.53 7.32 78.28
N TRP A 6 -14.67 8.15 77.69
CA TRP A 6 -13.80 7.75 76.60
C TRP A 6 -12.84 6.68 77.13
N GLY A 7 -12.59 5.62 76.36
CA GLY A 7 -11.51 4.68 76.64
C GLY A 7 -10.15 5.36 76.45
N LEU A 8 -9.79 6.26 77.36
CA LEU A 8 -8.48 6.91 77.39
C LEU A 8 -7.47 5.92 77.99
N SER A 9 -6.97 5.00 77.17
CA SER A 9 -5.76 4.25 77.52
C SER A 9 -4.53 5.14 77.23
N GLY A 10 -3.72 5.43 78.25
CA GLY A 10 -2.46 6.17 78.08
C GLY A 10 -2.57 7.71 78.00
N THR A 11 -1.70 8.32 77.18
CA THR A 11 -1.43 9.78 77.07
C THR A 11 -2.46 10.59 76.23
N ASN A 12 -3.61 10.02 75.91
CA ASN A 12 -4.59 10.63 75.01
C ASN A 12 -5.31 11.81 75.68
N LYS A 13 -5.27 12.99 75.05
CA LYS A 13 -6.04 14.18 75.46
C LYS A 13 -7.12 14.45 74.42
N ALA A 14 -8.38 14.60 74.87
CA ALA A 14 -9.52 14.85 73.99
C ALA A 14 -10.02 16.29 74.13
N ILE A 15 -10.51 16.85 73.03
CA ILE A 15 -11.29 18.10 73.00
C ILE A 15 -12.69 17.73 72.51
N GLN A 16 -13.70 17.90 73.37
CA GLN A 16 -15.09 17.58 73.05
C GLN A 16 -15.95 18.83 73.01
N LEU A 17 -16.79 18.94 71.97
CA LEU A 17 -17.65 20.11 71.73
C LEU A 17 -19.09 19.64 71.52
N LEU A 18 -20.03 20.22 72.26
CA LEU A 18 -21.42 19.77 72.38
C LEU A 18 -22.22 19.89 71.06
N GLY A 19 -21.79 20.76 70.14
CA GLY A 19 -22.41 21.04 68.82
C GLY A 19 -21.41 21.50 67.74
N ALA A 20 -20.15 21.02 67.82
CA ALA A 20 -18.95 21.40 67.05
C ALA A 20 -18.37 22.81 67.31
N SER A 21 -17.07 23.00 66.99
CA SER A 21 -16.39 24.28 66.67
C SER A 21 -14.87 24.12 66.40
N VAL A 22 -14.34 24.86 65.42
CA VAL A 22 -12.98 25.45 65.37
C VAL A 22 -13.10 26.74 64.51
N PHE A 23 -12.74 27.92 65.04
CA PHE A 23 -12.90 29.23 64.37
C PHE A 23 -11.63 30.11 64.49
N SER A 24 -11.38 31.01 63.51
CA SER A 24 -10.26 31.97 63.51
C SER A 24 -10.78 33.41 63.43
N LEU A 25 -10.20 34.34 64.22
CA LEU A 25 -10.65 35.73 64.35
C LEU A 25 -9.60 36.78 63.90
N ASN A 26 -8.52 36.36 63.22
CA ASN A 26 -7.63 37.25 62.48
C ASN A 26 -7.55 36.79 61.01
N THR A 27 -7.36 37.72 60.09
CA THR A 27 -8.04 37.70 58.76
C THR A 27 -7.56 36.68 57.74
N GLN A 28 -6.60 35.79 58.02
CA GLN A 28 -5.93 35.05 56.92
C GLN A 28 -5.70 33.54 57.10
N ASN A 29 -5.60 32.96 58.30
CA ASN A 29 -5.24 31.54 58.45
C ASN A 29 -6.02 30.76 59.53
N ALA A 30 -6.36 29.49 59.23
CA ALA A 30 -6.77 28.48 60.21
C ALA A 30 -5.93 27.21 60.02
N VAL A 31 -5.30 26.70 61.09
CA VAL A 31 -4.29 25.63 61.02
C VAL A 31 -4.67 24.48 61.96
N PHE A 32 -4.61 23.25 61.45
CA PHE A 32 -4.74 22.02 62.23
C PHE A 32 -3.52 21.13 61.94
N GLY A 33 -2.81 20.68 62.97
CA GLY A 33 -1.54 19.97 62.77
C GLY A 33 -1.33 18.81 63.74
N GLN A 34 -0.50 17.86 63.31
CA GLN A 34 -0.01 16.71 64.09
C GLN A 34 1.49 16.85 64.32
N ASN A 35 1.91 16.52 65.56
CA ASN A 35 3.29 16.63 66.03
C ASN A 35 3.93 18.01 65.78
N VAL A 36 3.14 19.07 65.94
CA VAL A 36 3.56 20.43 65.63
C VAL A 36 2.94 21.41 66.61
N TYR A 37 3.74 22.40 67.00
CA TYR A 37 3.25 23.62 67.65
C TYR A 37 3.97 24.84 67.07
N HIS A 38 3.42 26.03 67.26
CA HIS A 38 4.01 27.29 66.80
C HIS A 38 4.52 28.08 68.01
N ASN A 39 5.80 28.45 68.05
CA ASN A 39 6.38 29.20 69.17
C ASN A 39 6.25 30.73 69.05
N GLY A 40 5.43 31.21 68.11
CA GLY A 40 5.28 32.63 67.78
C GLY A 40 6.14 33.07 66.60
N THR A 41 7.12 32.27 66.17
CA THR A 41 7.96 32.57 64.99
C THR A 41 8.04 31.41 64.00
N ASN A 42 8.18 30.17 64.50
CA ASN A 42 8.36 28.98 63.67
C ASN A 42 7.42 27.86 64.10
N PHE A 43 7.18 26.91 63.19
CA PHE A 43 6.64 25.60 63.55
C PHE A 43 7.76 24.71 64.10
N LEU A 44 7.50 23.97 65.17
CA LEU A 44 8.47 23.06 65.80
C LEU A 44 7.83 21.71 66.12
N TYR A 45 8.66 20.66 66.13
CA TYR A 45 8.23 19.30 66.48
C TYR A 45 7.85 19.22 67.96
N GLN A 46 6.67 18.66 68.26
CA GLN A 46 6.24 18.45 69.64
C GLN A 46 6.92 17.21 70.27
N THR A 47 7.19 16.19 69.45
CA THR A 47 7.82 14.91 69.76
C THR A 47 8.72 14.49 68.60
N THR A 48 9.64 13.54 68.81
CA THR A 48 10.55 13.06 67.76
C THR A 48 9.86 12.09 66.80
N ASP A 49 9.21 12.61 65.75
CA ASP A 49 8.47 11.85 64.73
C ASP A 49 8.18 12.75 63.51
N VAL A 50 7.48 12.24 62.48
CA VAL A 50 6.94 13.02 61.35
C VAL A 50 5.92 14.05 61.80
N ALA A 51 5.71 15.09 61.00
CA ALA A 51 4.72 16.14 61.25
C ALA A 51 3.87 16.43 60.02
N SER A 52 2.64 16.89 60.23
CA SER A 52 1.74 17.30 59.15
C SER A 52 0.86 18.46 59.56
N VAL A 53 0.46 19.27 58.58
CA VAL A 53 -0.41 20.43 58.76
C VAL A 53 -1.45 20.51 57.66
N TYR A 54 -2.70 20.74 58.05
CA TYR A 54 -3.74 21.28 57.21
C TYR A 54 -3.91 22.78 57.50
N ARG A 55 -4.01 23.60 56.46
CA ARG A 55 -4.19 25.05 56.56
C ARG A 55 -5.27 25.55 55.61
N GLN A 56 -6.22 26.32 56.12
CA GLN A 56 -7.03 27.21 55.31
C GLN A 56 -6.38 28.59 55.29
N SER A 57 -6.08 29.12 54.11
CA SER A 57 -5.45 30.43 53.92
C SER A 57 -6.02 31.11 52.69
N ALA A 58 -6.48 32.35 52.79
CA ALA A 58 -6.99 33.12 51.65
C ALA A 58 -7.97 32.32 50.76
N ALA A 59 -8.94 31.63 51.39
CA ALA A 59 -9.91 30.73 50.75
C ALA A 59 -9.34 29.47 50.04
N GLN A 60 -8.05 29.17 50.19
CA GLN A 60 -7.45 27.91 49.75
C GLN A 60 -7.43 26.88 50.89
N HIS A 61 -7.50 25.60 50.54
CA HIS A 61 -7.26 24.48 51.45
C HIS A 61 -5.91 23.86 51.11
N GLN A 62 -4.98 23.79 52.05
CA GLN A 62 -3.60 23.39 51.82
C GLN A 62 -3.18 22.27 52.78
N TRP A 63 -2.45 21.28 52.26
CA TRP A 63 -1.93 20.15 53.03
C TRP A 63 -0.41 20.07 52.94
N PHE A 64 0.24 19.95 54.09
CA PHE A 64 1.69 19.92 54.26
C PHE A 64 2.10 18.68 55.04
N THR A 65 3.26 18.13 54.70
CA THR A 65 3.95 17.08 55.45
C THR A 65 5.42 17.43 55.61
N ALA A 66 6.01 16.99 56.71
CA ALA A 66 7.44 17.06 56.97
C ALA A 66 7.95 15.67 57.40
N PRO A 67 9.19 15.29 57.03
CA PRO A 67 9.84 14.07 57.53
C PRO A 67 9.95 14.04 59.05
N SER A 68 10.44 12.93 59.62
CA SER A 68 10.68 12.85 61.06
C SER A 68 11.76 13.83 61.50
N GLY A 69 11.52 14.57 62.58
CA GLY A 69 12.51 15.44 63.20
C GLY A 69 12.46 15.37 64.72
N THR A 70 13.53 15.82 65.39
CA THR A 70 13.65 15.78 66.86
C THR A 70 12.72 16.80 67.52
N ALA A 71 12.11 16.42 68.64
CA ALA A 71 11.30 17.32 69.46
C ALA A 71 12.02 18.65 69.76
N GLY A 72 11.31 19.76 69.62
CA GLY A 72 11.83 21.12 69.84
C GLY A 72 12.61 21.72 68.67
N ASN A 73 12.92 20.96 67.62
CA ASN A 73 13.55 21.52 66.41
C ASN A 73 12.52 22.18 65.49
N THR A 74 12.95 23.19 64.74
CA THR A 74 12.14 23.85 63.70
C THR A 74 11.75 22.89 62.57
N ILE A 75 10.48 22.94 62.16
CA ILE A 75 9.94 22.23 61.00
C ILE A 75 9.96 23.19 59.78
N SER A 76 10.49 22.71 58.66
CA SER A 76 10.31 23.35 57.36
C SER A 76 9.42 22.47 56.48
N PHE A 77 8.19 22.92 56.24
CA PHE A 77 7.20 22.17 55.44
C PHE A 77 7.40 22.30 53.93
N GLY A 78 8.13 23.32 53.48
CA GLY A 78 8.24 23.68 52.07
C GLY A 78 6.87 23.98 51.44
N ASP A 79 6.74 23.71 50.14
CA ASP A 79 5.50 23.88 49.41
C ASP A 79 4.42 22.88 49.84
N ALA A 80 3.16 23.30 49.71
CA ALA A 80 2.00 22.45 49.95
C ALA A 80 2.05 21.23 49.02
N LYS A 81 1.79 20.05 49.58
CA LYS A 81 1.72 18.79 48.82
C LYS A 81 0.42 18.69 48.04
N MET A 82 -0.65 19.29 48.56
CA MET A 82 -1.93 19.46 47.88
C MET A 82 -2.51 20.83 48.23
N THR A 83 -3.16 21.49 47.25
CA THR A 83 -3.91 22.73 47.44
C THR A 83 -5.21 22.67 46.63
N LEU A 84 -6.36 22.77 47.30
CA LEU A 84 -7.61 23.16 46.62
C LEU A 84 -7.62 24.69 46.59
N GLN A 85 -7.50 25.24 45.39
CA GLN A 85 -7.39 26.66 45.13
C GLN A 85 -8.74 27.36 45.33
N ALA A 86 -8.71 28.66 45.62
CA ALA A 86 -9.92 29.47 45.75
C ALA A 86 -10.75 29.51 44.46
N SER A 87 -10.11 29.29 43.31
CA SER A 87 -10.75 29.15 41.99
C SER A 87 -11.60 27.87 41.85
N GLY A 88 -11.42 26.87 42.73
CA GLY A 88 -12.02 25.54 42.61
C GLY A 88 -11.13 24.50 41.88
N GLY A 89 -9.90 24.86 41.51
CA GLY A 89 -8.92 23.92 40.96
C GLY A 89 -8.14 23.14 42.02
N LEU A 90 -7.81 21.87 41.78
CA LEU A 90 -7.01 21.03 42.69
C LEU A 90 -5.57 20.88 42.18
N ALA A 91 -4.62 21.47 42.90
CA ALA A 91 -3.18 21.32 42.68
C ALA A 91 -2.60 20.22 43.59
N LEU A 92 -1.94 19.20 43.03
CA LEU A 92 -1.25 18.15 43.78
C LEU A 92 0.22 18.12 43.38
N GLY A 93 1.13 18.52 44.27
CA GLY A 93 2.56 18.59 44.00
C GLY A 93 2.98 19.73 43.05
N VAL A 94 2.09 20.71 42.82
CA VAL A 94 2.38 21.98 42.14
C VAL A 94 1.88 23.14 42.98
N THR A 95 2.45 24.33 42.77
CA THR A 95 2.04 25.57 43.43
C THR A 95 1.19 26.47 42.53
N THR A 96 1.13 26.21 41.23
CA THR A 96 0.29 26.95 40.26
C THR A 96 -1.18 26.59 40.41
N ASP A 97 -2.06 27.59 40.27
CA ASP A 97 -3.52 27.37 40.24
C ASP A 97 -3.94 26.80 38.87
N PRO A 98 -4.55 25.60 38.80
CA PRO A 98 -4.99 25.04 37.53
C PRO A 98 -6.31 25.63 37.01
N GLY A 99 -6.98 26.48 37.77
CA GLY A 99 -8.28 27.06 37.44
C GLY A 99 -9.46 26.15 37.77
N ALA A 100 -10.67 26.73 37.74
CA ALA A 100 -11.91 26.06 38.14
C ALA A 100 -12.16 24.75 37.38
N GLY A 101 -12.49 23.67 38.11
CA GLY A 101 -12.84 22.37 37.52
C GLY A 101 -11.65 21.52 37.07
N ASN A 102 -10.43 22.02 37.23
CA ASN A 102 -9.22 21.32 36.80
C ASN A 102 -8.48 20.66 37.97
N ILE A 103 -7.79 19.56 37.67
CA ILE A 103 -6.82 18.92 38.57
C ILE A 103 -5.45 18.98 37.87
N GLN A 104 -4.43 19.54 38.53
CA GLN A 104 -3.05 19.56 38.02
C GLN A 104 -2.14 18.82 38.99
N LEU A 105 -1.34 17.90 38.45
CA LEU A 105 -0.36 17.14 39.21
C LEU A 105 1.07 17.65 38.95
N GLY A 106 1.96 17.42 39.92
CA GLY A 106 3.39 17.72 39.85
C GLY A 106 4.15 16.94 38.79
N SER A 107 5.33 17.45 38.42
CA SER A 107 6.24 16.72 37.53
C SER A 107 6.57 15.33 38.10
N GLY A 108 6.43 14.29 37.29
CA GLY A 108 6.62 12.90 37.72
C GLY A 108 5.43 12.25 38.45
N ALA A 109 4.34 12.99 38.69
CA ALA A 109 3.10 12.43 39.19
C ALA A 109 2.33 11.74 38.04
N TYR A 110 2.11 10.44 38.19
CA TYR A 110 1.26 9.69 37.28
C TYR A 110 -0.20 9.91 37.71
N VAL A 111 -1.01 10.58 36.89
CA VAL A 111 -2.45 10.31 36.96
C VAL A 111 -2.57 8.87 36.51
N GLY A 112 -2.91 7.96 37.43
CA GLY A 112 -3.45 6.67 37.05
C GLY A 112 -4.81 6.89 36.38
N THR A 113 -4.86 7.57 35.24
CA THR A 113 -5.93 7.37 34.27
C THR A 113 -5.72 5.94 33.82
N GLY A 114 -6.28 5.00 34.56
CA GLY A 114 -6.32 3.62 34.12
C GLY A 114 -6.96 3.63 32.74
N ILE A 115 -6.16 3.50 31.69
CA ILE A 115 -6.62 2.94 30.43
C ILE A 115 -6.73 1.44 30.72
N GLY A 116 -7.72 1.10 31.54
CA GLY A 116 -7.87 -0.19 32.19
C GLY A 116 -8.94 -1.00 31.50
N THR A 117 -8.48 -2.02 30.78
CA THR A 117 -9.25 -3.12 30.22
C THR A 117 -9.95 -3.91 31.32
N GLY A 118 -11.26 -4.14 31.15
CA GLY A 118 -12.05 -5.03 32.00
C GLY A 118 -13.36 -4.41 32.47
N ASN A 119 -14.44 -4.74 31.76
CA ASN A 119 -15.84 -4.54 32.16
C ASN A 119 -16.39 -3.09 32.13
N THR A 120 -16.95 -2.70 30.97
CA THR A 120 -18.06 -1.75 30.76
C THR A 120 -18.06 -0.35 31.41
N THR A 121 -16.97 0.18 31.95
CA THR A 121 -16.94 1.57 32.45
C THR A 121 -15.54 2.19 32.30
N GLY A 122 -15.19 2.57 31.07
CA GLY A 122 -14.02 3.40 30.81
C GLY A 122 -14.24 4.86 31.23
N THR A 123 -13.17 5.66 31.23
CA THR A 123 -13.25 7.12 31.38
C THR A 123 -14.14 7.71 30.28
N TYR A 124 -15.34 8.21 30.65
CA TYR A 124 -16.23 8.90 29.73
C TYR A 124 -15.65 10.28 29.38
N TYR A 125 -15.09 10.43 28.18
CA TYR A 125 -14.71 11.72 27.62
C TYR A 125 -15.92 12.44 26.99
N GLY A 126 -17.08 12.48 27.67
CA GLY A 126 -18.29 13.16 27.17
C GLY A 126 -18.68 12.82 25.71
N THR A 127 -19.38 13.72 25.03
CA THR A 127 -19.70 13.65 23.59
C THR A 127 -18.58 14.19 22.68
N ASN A 128 -17.41 14.45 23.26
CA ASN A 128 -16.33 15.20 22.64
C ASN A 128 -15.17 14.27 22.25
N GLU A 129 -14.12 14.84 21.66
CA GLU A 129 -12.95 14.09 21.21
C GLU A 129 -11.92 13.84 22.31
N VAL A 130 -11.14 12.76 22.13
CA VAL A 130 -9.95 12.45 22.93
C VAL A 130 -8.71 12.90 22.17
N ARG A 131 -7.84 13.68 22.81
CA ARG A 131 -6.60 14.18 22.18
C ARG A 131 -5.36 13.80 22.99
N PHE A 132 -4.32 13.36 22.28
CA PHE A 132 -2.99 13.13 22.82
C PHE A 132 -2.09 14.29 22.42
N TYR A 133 -1.54 15.01 23.40
CA TYR A 133 -0.73 16.20 23.17
C TYR A 133 0.75 15.95 23.46
N THR A 134 1.61 16.63 22.69
CA THR A 134 3.01 16.87 23.07
C THR A 134 3.33 18.32 22.72
N SER A 135 4.04 19.05 23.59
CA SER A 135 4.40 20.47 23.36
C SER A 135 3.21 21.33 22.91
N ALA A 136 2.08 21.21 23.62
CA ALA A 136 0.82 21.92 23.37
C ALA A 136 0.14 21.67 22.00
N SER A 137 0.62 20.71 21.21
CA SER A 137 0.01 20.33 19.93
C SER A 137 -0.53 18.90 20.00
N ALA A 138 -1.73 18.69 19.44
CA ALA A 138 -2.28 17.35 19.32
C ALA A 138 -1.44 16.52 18.33
N ARG A 139 -1.20 15.25 18.68
CA ARG A 139 -0.48 14.26 17.90
C ARG A 139 -1.38 13.12 17.46
N ALA A 140 -2.36 12.78 18.28
CA ALA A 140 -3.42 11.87 17.93
C ALA A 140 -4.76 12.39 18.47
N THR A 141 -5.82 12.17 17.70
CA THR A 141 -7.20 12.54 18.04
C THR A 141 -8.11 11.34 17.80
N ILE A 142 -9.03 11.07 18.71
CA ILE A 142 -10.20 10.21 18.47
C ILE A 142 -11.42 11.14 18.48
N ASP A 143 -12.07 11.32 17.33
CA ASP A 143 -13.25 12.19 17.26
C ASP A 143 -14.51 11.53 17.88
N SER A 144 -15.60 12.29 17.96
CA SER A 144 -16.88 11.80 18.51
C SER A 144 -17.53 10.70 17.65
N SER A 145 -17.06 10.48 16.42
CA SER A 145 -17.50 9.41 15.52
C SER A 145 -16.60 8.18 15.59
N GLY A 146 -15.57 8.19 16.44
CA GLY A 146 -14.62 7.09 16.64
C GLY A 146 -13.50 7.01 15.61
N ASN A 147 -13.29 8.04 14.78
CA ASN A 147 -12.16 8.08 13.85
C ASN A 147 -10.88 8.47 14.58
N VAL A 148 -9.81 7.74 14.31
CA VAL A 148 -8.49 7.98 14.88
C VAL A 148 -7.66 8.78 13.87
N GLY A 149 -7.38 10.04 14.17
CA GLY A 149 -6.43 10.88 13.46
C GLY A 149 -5.05 10.79 14.07
N ILE A 150 -4.02 10.50 13.28
CA ILE A 150 -2.61 10.64 13.64
C ILE A 150 -2.02 11.80 12.81
N GLY A 151 -1.50 12.82 13.50
CA GLY A 151 -1.01 14.05 12.86
C GLY A 151 -2.09 15.03 12.41
N THR A 152 -3.36 14.79 12.76
CA THR A 152 -4.49 15.69 12.49
C THR A 152 -5.41 15.83 13.70
N THR A 153 -6.00 17.01 13.89
CA THR A 153 -7.05 17.28 14.89
C THR A 153 -8.46 17.10 14.34
N SER A 154 -8.60 16.86 13.04
CA SER A 154 -9.89 16.78 12.37
C SER A 154 -9.86 15.61 11.40
N PRO A 155 -9.84 14.37 11.91
CA PRO A 155 -10.02 13.21 11.06
C PRO A 155 -11.41 13.31 10.40
N SER A 156 -11.46 13.57 9.08
CA SER A 156 -12.73 13.62 8.36
C SER A 156 -13.18 12.20 8.03
N THR A 157 -14.47 11.90 8.19
CA THR A 157 -15.03 10.64 7.69
C THR A 157 -14.91 10.61 6.17
N TYR A 158 -14.14 9.67 5.63
CA TYR A 158 -14.23 9.38 4.20
C TYR A 158 -15.55 8.61 3.97
N ALA A 159 -16.48 9.18 3.20
CA ALA A 159 -17.75 8.56 2.82
C ALA A 159 -18.74 8.21 3.97
N GLY A 160 -18.67 8.90 5.12
CA GLY A 160 -19.68 8.76 6.19
C GLY A 160 -19.61 7.47 7.02
N ALA A 161 -18.54 6.69 6.89
CA ALA A 161 -18.30 5.52 7.74
C ALA A 161 -17.51 5.90 9.01
N SER A 162 -17.88 5.32 10.16
CA SER A 162 -17.21 5.47 11.46
C SER A 162 -16.09 4.44 11.66
N GLY A 163 -15.12 4.76 12.53
CA GLY A 163 -14.08 3.82 12.95
C GLY A 163 -12.86 3.77 12.02
N GLN A 164 -12.55 4.87 11.33
CA GLN A 164 -11.43 4.95 10.40
C GLN A 164 -10.11 5.31 11.11
N LEU A 165 -8.98 4.77 10.63
CA LEU A 165 -7.64 5.26 10.97
C LEU A 165 -7.14 6.18 9.86
N ILE A 166 -6.86 7.44 10.20
CA ILE A 166 -6.43 8.48 9.28
C ILE A 166 -5.05 8.97 9.70
N VAL A 167 -4.06 8.78 8.83
CA VAL A 167 -2.66 9.12 9.12
C VAL A 167 -2.17 10.18 8.13
N TYR A 168 -1.85 11.37 8.64
CA TYR A 168 -1.27 12.47 7.88
C TYR A 168 0.26 12.49 8.05
N GLY A 169 0.98 12.62 6.94
CA GLY A 169 2.42 12.87 6.91
C GLY A 169 2.75 14.25 6.35
N GLY A 170 4.04 14.59 6.33
CA GLY A 170 4.51 15.85 5.76
C GLY A 170 4.33 15.92 4.24
N VAL A 171 4.31 17.14 3.69
CA VAL A 171 4.22 17.36 2.24
C VAL A 171 5.56 17.01 1.60
N ALA A 172 5.64 15.85 0.95
CA ALA A 172 6.75 15.49 0.11
C ALA A 172 6.28 15.43 -1.35
N THR A 173 6.93 16.21 -2.21
CA THR A 173 6.46 16.50 -3.58
C THR A 173 7.10 15.61 -4.65
N THR A 174 8.00 14.70 -4.26
CA THR A 174 8.67 13.76 -5.17
C THR A 174 8.85 12.40 -4.49
N PHE A 175 8.89 11.33 -5.27
CA PHE A 175 9.17 9.96 -4.78
C PHE A 175 10.59 9.79 -4.21
N THR A 176 11.44 10.81 -4.39
CA THR A 176 12.77 10.89 -3.81
C THR A 176 12.62 11.21 -2.31
N ASN A 177 13.08 10.33 -1.42
CA ASN A 177 13.04 10.43 0.06
C ASN A 177 11.83 9.82 0.79
N ASN A 178 11.34 8.66 0.33
CA ASN A 178 10.39 7.80 1.08
C ASN A 178 9.21 8.55 1.74
N PRO A 179 8.42 9.30 0.94
CA PRO A 179 7.32 10.12 1.45
C PRO A 179 6.20 9.23 2.01
N THR A 180 6.27 8.89 3.29
CA THR A 180 5.34 7.95 3.92
C THR A 180 4.64 8.57 5.12
N ASN A 181 3.32 8.42 5.16
CA ASN A 181 2.54 8.74 6.36
C ASN A 181 2.63 7.61 7.40
N MET A 182 2.92 6.39 6.94
CA MET A 182 3.00 5.19 7.77
C MET A 182 4.25 4.40 7.42
N THR A 183 5.06 4.08 8.43
CA THR A 183 6.22 3.18 8.31
C THR A 183 5.92 1.90 9.06
N LEU A 184 6.03 0.77 8.36
CA LEU A 184 5.95 -0.56 8.96
C LEU A 184 7.37 -1.10 9.10
N VAL A 185 7.74 -1.60 10.29
CA VAL A 185 9.09 -2.08 10.56
C VAL A 185 9.03 -3.49 11.11
N ASN A 186 9.75 -4.41 10.48
CA ASN A 186 10.09 -5.71 11.06
C ASN A 186 11.59 -5.72 11.37
N ASN A 187 11.94 -5.71 12.65
CA ASN A 187 13.34 -5.71 13.12
C ASN A 187 13.85 -7.12 13.48
N GLY A 188 13.29 -8.15 12.84
CA GLY A 188 13.76 -9.52 12.99
C GLY A 188 15.17 -9.72 12.42
N THR A 189 15.77 -10.88 12.73
CA THR A 189 17.08 -11.28 12.21
C THR A 189 17.08 -11.29 10.67
N ILE A 190 18.12 -10.73 10.05
CA ILE A 190 18.25 -10.62 8.59
C ILE A 190 18.14 -12.00 7.94
N ALA A 191 17.11 -12.17 7.11
CA ALA A 191 16.85 -13.38 6.33
C ALA A 191 16.16 -13.03 5.00
N ALA A 192 16.31 -13.89 3.98
CA ALA A 192 15.48 -13.80 2.79
C ALA A 192 14.02 -14.06 3.16
N GLY A 193 13.11 -13.25 2.62
CA GLY A 193 11.68 -13.30 2.97
C GLY A 193 11.30 -12.54 4.24
N LEU A 194 12.26 -12.00 5.02
CA LEU A 194 11.92 -11.12 6.14
C LEU A 194 11.21 -9.87 5.61
N GLY A 195 10.06 -9.54 6.15
CA GLY A 195 9.22 -8.48 5.62
C GLY A 195 8.23 -7.89 6.61
N CYS A 196 7.56 -6.82 6.18
CA CYS A 196 6.45 -6.20 6.88
C CYS A 196 5.38 -5.78 5.85
N GLY A 197 4.14 -5.62 6.29
CA GLY A 197 3.06 -5.31 5.36
C GLY A 197 1.70 -5.14 6.01
N ILE A 198 0.71 -5.02 5.14
CA ILE A 198 -0.70 -4.82 5.47
C ILE A 198 -1.44 -6.12 5.13
N ASN A 199 -2.16 -6.67 6.10
CA ASN A 199 -3.03 -7.83 5.92
C ASN A 199 -4.47 -7.39 5.71
N PHE A 200 -5.15 -8.01 4.74
CA PHE A 200 -6.56 -7.84 4.47
C PHE A 200 -7.30 -9.08 4.94
N SER A 201 -7.98 -8.95 6.08
CA SER A 201 -8.72 -10.04 6.72
C SER A 201 -10.21 -9.74 6.72
N MET A 202 -11.01 -10.78 6.53
CA MET A 202 -12.46 -10.70 6.61
C MET A 202 -13.01 -11.96 7.27
N ASN A 203 -14.31 -11.93 7.50
CA ASN A 203 -15.03 -13.04 8.08
C ASN A 203 -14.96 -14.28 7.17
N TYR A 204 -14.57 -15.42 7.74
CA TYR A 204 -14.51 -16.72 7.05
C TYR A 204 -15.84 -17.46 7.13
N ASP A 205 -16.44 -17.54 8.32
CA ASP A 205 -17.59 -18.41 8.64
C ASP A 205 -18.53 -17.83 9.72
N ASN A 206 -18.66 -16.51 9.80
CA ASN A 206 -19.37 -15.73 10.82
C ASN A 206 -18.81 -15.86 12.26
N THR A 207 -17.77 -16.67 12.47
CA THR A 207 -17.19 -16.92 13.80
C THR A 207 -15.69 -16.65 13.83
N VAL A 208 -14.99 -16.91 12.74
CA VAL A 208 -13.54 -16.76 12.58
C VAL A 208 -13.24 -15.68 11.53
N THR A 209 -12.24 -14.86 11.82
CA THR A 209 -11.63 -13.95 10.85
C THR A 209 -10.39 -14.59 10.26
N THR A 210 -10.19 -14.46 8.95
CA THR A 210 -8.99 -14.96 8.28
C THR A 210 -8.44 -13.94 7.29
N THR A 211 -7.14 -14.02 7.03
CA THR A 211 -6.50 -13.23 5.96
C THR A 211 -6.84 -13.81 4.60
N TYR A 212 -7.32 -12.96 3.68
CA TYR A 212 -7.60 -13.30 2.28
C TYR A 212 -6.57 -12.72 1.31
N GLY A 213 -5.86 -11.66 1.71
CA GLY A 213 -4.75 -11.12 0.94
C GLY A 213 -3.83 -10.25 1.77
N LEU A 214 -2.70 -9.90 1.19
CA LEU A 214 -1.70 -9.03 1.80
C LEU A 214 -0.93 -8.23 0.75
N ILE A 215 -0.40 -7.10 1.19
CA ILE A 215 0.65 -6.35 0.49
C ILE A 215 1.81 -6.25 1.46
N SER A 216 3.00 -6.67 1.05
CA SER A 216 4.18 -6.67 1.93
C SER A 216 5.43 -6.29 1.15
N CYS A 217 6.39 -5.68 1.83
CA CYS A 217 7.76 -5.70 1.36
C CYS A 217 8.49 -6.90 1.97
N ILE A 218 9.42 -7.49 1.23
CA ILE A 218 10.29 -8.55 1.75
C ILE A 218 11.73 -8.32 1.32
N ARG A 219 12.70 -8.77 2.13
CA ARG A 219 14.09 -8.89 1.73
C ARG A 219 14.25 -9.99 0.68
N GLU A 220 15.01 -9.71 -0.36
CA GLU A 220 15.33 -10.69 -1.41
C GLU A 220 16.49 -11.61 -1.01
N ASN A 221 17.26 -11.23 0.01
CA ASN A 221 18.44 -11.97 0.46
C ASN A 221 18.71 -11.79 1.96
N ALA A 222 19.53 -12.69 2.51
CA ALA A 222 19.99 -12.68 3.90
C ALA A 222 21.32 -11.92 4.11
N THR A 223 21.83 -11.20 3.10
CA THR A 223 23.14 -10.55 3.17
C THR A 223 23.05 -9.19 3.87
N SER A 224 23.83 -9.03 4.94
CA SER A 224 23.97 -7.74 5.63
C SER A 224 24.56 -6.68 4.69
N GLY A 225 24.11 -5.43 4.81
CA GLY A 225 24.54 -4.34 3.92
C GLY A 225 23.93 -4.37 2.51
N ASN A 226 23.23 -5.44 2.12
CA ASN A 226 22.45 -5.48 0.88
C ASN A 226 20.96 -5.26 1.20
N PRO A 227 20.39 -4.06 0.96
CA PRO A 227 19.00 -3.75 1.28
C PRO A 227 18.01 -4.12 0.16
N ALA A 228 18.40 -4.97 -0.80
CA ALA A 228 17.50 -5.38 -1.89
C ALA A 228 16.21 -6.00 -1.32
N GLY A 229 15.11 -5.35 -1.63
CA GLY A 229 13.78 -5.75 -1.22
C GLY A 229 12.81 -5.72 -2.38
N ALA A 230 11.79 -6.56 -2.30
CA ALA A 230 10.71 -6.65 -3.26
C ALA A 230 9.39 -6.20 -2.64
N LEU A 231 8.50 -5.63 -3.45
CA LEU A 231 7.09 -5.47 -3.11
C LEU A 231 6.33 -6.72 -3.58
N VAL A 232 5.51 -7.30 -2.71
CA VAL A 232 4.80 -8.54 -2.94
C VAL A 232 3.32 -8.38 -2.65
N PHE A 233 2.50 -8.97 -3.51
CA PHE A 233 1.05 -9.12 -3.33
C PHE A 233 0.75 -10.60 -3.15
N GLY A 234 0.01 -10.92 -2.09
CA GLY A 234 -0.39 -12.30 -1.79
C GLY A 234 -1.91 -12.44 -1.69
N THR A 235 -2.42 -13.60 -2.09
CA THR A 235 -3.82 -13.98 -1.92
C THR A 235 -3.91 -15.38 -1.31
N ARG A 236 -5.02 -15.65 -0.61
CA ARG A 236 -5.32 -16.96 -0.06
C ARG A 236 -5.95 -17.87 -1.12
N ASP A 237 -5.51 -19.12 -1.17
CA ASP A 237 -6.20 -20.17 -1.93
C ASP A 237 -7.41 -20.73 -1.18
N SER A 238 -8.41 -21.22 -1.93
CA SER A 238 -9.63 -21.81 -1.37
C SER A 238 -9.39 -23.14 -0.63
N GLY A 239 -8.28 -23.84 -0.90
CA GLY A 239 -7.94 -25.17 -0.37
C GLY A 239 -7.36 -25.21 1.05
N GLY A 240 -7.61 -24.18 1.88
CA GLY A 240 -7.15 -24.14 3.28
C GLY A 240 -5.69 -23.70 3.50
N GLY A 241 -4.97 -23.36 2.42
CA GLY A 241 -3.60 -22.87 2.49
C GLY A 241 -3.49 -21.43 2.96
N VAL A 242 -2.39 -21.14 3.66
CA VAL A 242 -1.90 -19.78 3.96
C VAL A 242 -1.87 -18.89 2.71
N THR A 243 -1.78 -17.58 2.89
CA THR A 243 -1.59 -16.64 1.77
C THR A 243 -0.34 -16.98 0.98
N THR A 244 -0.48 -17.09 -0.35
CA THR A 244 0.62 -17.33 -1.28
C THR A 244 0.94 -16.06 -2.05
N GLU A 245 2.21 -15.84 -2.35
CA GLU A 245 2.64 -14.78 -3.26
C GLU A 245 2.09 -15.00 -4.67
N ARG A 246 1.53 -13.93 -5.27
CA ARG A 246 0.97 -13.94 -6.63
C ARG A 246 1.68 -12.99 -7.57
N MET A 247 2.15 -11.87 -7.05
CA MET A 247 2.82 -10.83 -7.83
C MET A 247 3.98 -10.25 -7.03
N ARG A 248 5.10 -10.01 -7.71
CA ARG A 248 6.29 -9.39 -7.14
C ARG A 248 6.84 -8.30 -8.03
N ILE A 249 7.24 -7.18 -7.44
CA ILE A 249 8.15 -6.21 -8.05
C ILE A 249 9.48 -6.30 -7.31
N THR A 250 10.51 -6.79 -7.99
CA THR A 250 11.85 -7.00 -7.43
C THR A 250 12.62 -5.69 -7.22
N SER A 251 13.73 -5.73 -6.49
CA SER A 251 14.58 -4.54 -6.29
C SER A 251 15.19 -4.01 -7.59
N SER A 252 15.30 -4.85 -8.63
CA SER A 252 15.73 -4.47 -9.99
C SER A 252 14.59 -3.95 -10.89
N GLY A 253 13.37 -3.82 -10.35
CA GLY A 253 12.19 -3.33 -11.06
C GLY A 253 11.61 -4.33 -12.07
N ASN A 254 11.78 -5.64 -11.85
CA ASN A 254 11.10 -6.67 -12.65
C ASN A 254 9.78 -7.04 -11.99
N LEU A 255 8.71 -7.11 -12.79
CA LEU A 255 7.38 -7.57 -12.42
C LEU A 255 7.25 -9.08 -12.70
N LEU A 256 6.98 -9.86 -11.67
CA LEU A 256 6.75 -11.30 -11.75
C LEU A 256 5.30 -11.60 -11.36
N ILE A 257 4.62 -12.47 -12.11
CA ILE A 257 3.25 -12.92 -11.86
C ILE A 257 3.23 -14.44 -11.83
N GLY A 258 2.82 -15.02 -10.71
CA GLY A 258 2.76 -16.47 -10.48
C GLY A 258 4.13 -17.16 -10.35
N THR A 259 5.24 -16.40 -10.30
CA THR A 259 6.60 -16.93 -10.18
C THR A 259 7.50 -16.00 -9.36
N THR A 260 8.54 -16.56 -8.76
CA THR A 260 9.64 -15.82 -8.12
C THR A 260 10.91 -15.85 -8.97
N THR A 261 10.91 -16.58 -10.08
CA THR A 261 12.06 -16.67 -10.99
C THR A 261 12.05 -15.49 -11.95
N VAL A 262 13.15 -14.75 -12.00
CA VAL A 262 13.32 -13.61 -12.89
C VAL A 262 13.72 -14.11 -14.28
N GLY A 263 12.89 -13.88 -15.29
CA GLY A 263 13.26 -14.05 -16.70
C GLY A 263 13.60 -12.70 -17.34
N SER A 264 12.57 -11.89 -17.55
CA SER A 264 12.63 -10.55 -18.16
C SER A 264 11.97 -9.50 -17.25
N LYS A 265 11.87 -8.26 -17.73
CA LYS A 265 11.18 -7.15 -17.02
C LYS A 265 9.76 -7.49 -16.59
N LEU A 266 9.04 -8.26 -17.42
CA LEU A 266 7.78 -8.92 -17.08
C LEU A 266 7.96 -10.42 -17.27
N THR A 267 7.68 -11.21 -16.23
CA THR A 267 7.68 -12.68 -16.31
C THR A 267 6.36 -13.21 -15.74
N VAL A 268 5.66 -14.05 -16.50
CA VAL A 268 4.40 -14.69 -16.11
C VAL A 268 4.58 -16.20 -16.19
N ALA A 269 4.21 -16.94 -15.15
CA ALA A 269 4.40 -18.41 -15.11
C ALA A 269 3.51 -19.16 -16.12
N ASP A 270 2.34 -18.60 -16.42
CA ASP A 270 1.30 -19.19 -17.26
C ASP A 270 0.93 -18.28 -18.45
N ASN A 271 -0.25 -18.48 -19.02
CA ASN A 271 -0.75 -17.74 -20.17
C ASN A 271 -1.12 -16.30 -19.82
N ILE A 272 -0.86 -15.39 -20.77
CA ILE A 272 -1.43 -14.04 -20.78
C ILE A 272 -2.63 -14.06 -21.72
N SER A 273 -3.83 -13.75 -21.20
CA SER A 273 -5.03 -13.56 -22.01
C SER A 273 -5.26 -12.07 -22.27
N ILE A 274 -5.52 -11.70 -23.51
CA ILE A 274 -5.82 -10.33 -23.94
C ILE A 274 -7.19 -10.37 -24.63
N HIS A 275 -8.24 -9.87 -23.99
CA HIS A 275 -9.62 -9.93 -24.47
C HIS A 275 -10.29 -8.54 -24.51
N GLY A 276 -11.16 -8.30 -25.49
CA GLY A 276 -11.78 -6.99 -25.75
C GLY A 276 -11.61 -6.54 -27.21
N ALA A 277 -12.54 -5.73 -27.71
CA ALA A 277 -12.46 -5.20 -29.07
C ALA A 277 -11.35 -4.14 -29.17
N GLY A 278 -10.50 -4.22 -30.20
CA GLY A 278 -9.46 -3.23 -30.48
C GLY A 278 -8.15 -3.40 -29.69
N ASN A 279 -7.92 -4.56 -29.07
CA ASN A 279 -6.63 -4.83 -28.40
C ASN A 279 -5.52 -5.12 -29.42
N THR A 280 -4.33 -4.57 -29.19
CA THR A 280 -3.13 -4.76 -30.01
C THR A 280 -1.95 -5.18 -29.15
N ILE A 281 -1.12 -6.10 -29.64
CA ILE A 281 0.19 -6.41 -29.06
C ILE A 281 1.25 -5.64 -29.86
N TYR A 282 1.89 -4.65 -29.24
CA TYR A 282 2.96 -3.86 -29.84
C TYR A 282 4.33 -4.40 -29.41
N ALA A 283 5.19 -4.73 -30.36
CA ALA A 283 6.56 -5.16 -30.11
C ALA A 283 7.52 -4.35 -31.00
N GLU A 284 8.44 -3.62 -30.36
CA GLU A 284 9.35 -2.68 -31.04
C GLU A 284 10.55 -3.35 -31.72
N SER A 285 10.74 -4.66 -31.56
CA SER A 285 11.85 -5.39 -32.17
C SER A 285 11.54 -6.88 -32.34
N PHE A 286 11.56 -7.34 -33.58
CA PHE A 286 11.52 -8.76 -33.93
C PHE A 286 12.89 -9.15 -34.50
N PRO A 287 13.76 -9.85 -33.75
CA PRO A 287 14.99 -10.38 -34.33
C PRO A 287 14.64 -11.38 -35.43
N THR A 288 15.23 -11.23 -36.61
CA THR A 288 15.02 -12.16 -37.72
C THR A 288 15.89 -13.40 -37.53
N THR A 289 15.40 -14.56 -37.97
CA THR A 289 16.17 -15.81 -38.04
C THR A 289 16.02 -16.41 -39.43
N ALA A 290 17.05 -17.11 -39.91
CA ALA A 290 16.96 -17.92 -41.12
C ALA A 290 16.20 -19.25 -40.89
N SER A 291 15.84 -19.55 -39.64
CA SER A 291 15.18 -20.79 -39.24
C SER A 291 13.65 -20.67 -39.27
N ALA A 292 13.03 -21.34 -40.25
CA ALA A 292 11.59 -21.65 -40.39
C ALA A 292 10.63 -20.47 -40.70
N ALA A 293 9.37 -20.84 -40.96
CA ALA A 293 8.35 -20.05 -41.65
C ALA A 293 7.90 -18.76 -40.94
N ASN A 294 7.60 -17.73 -41.73
CA ASN A 294 7.05 -16.45 -41.30
C ASN A 294 5.76 -16.60 -40.47
N VAL A 295 5.49 -15.62 -39.61
CA VAL A 295 4.20 -15.44 -38.95
C VAL A 295 3.21 -14.84 -39.97
N TYR A 296 2.03 -15.45 -40.11
CA TYR A 296 0.89 -14.85 -40.81
C TYR A 296 0.07 -14.04 -39.81
N ILE A 297 -0.34 -12.83 -40.21
CA ILE A 297 -1.26 -11.99 -39.43
C ILE A 297 -2.59 -11.98 -40.17
N GLY A 298 -3.64 -12.50 -39.54
CA GLY A 298 -4.97 -12.57 -40.14
C GLY A 298 -5.55 -11.19 -40.43
N ALA A 299 -5.95 -10.92 -41.67
CA ALA A 299 -6.48 -9.60 -42.06
C ALA A 299 -7.80 -9.23 -41.36
N SER A 300 -8.63 -10.22 -41.02
CA SER A 300 -9.96 -10.01 -40.43
C SER A 300 -10.02 -10.12 -38.91
N ASN A 301 -9.02 -10.76 -38.27
CA ASN A 301 -8.99 -11.01 -36.83
C ASN A 301 -7.71 -10.57 -36.13
N SER A 302 -6.69 -10.15 -36.88
CA SER A 302 -5.39 -9.72 -36.36
C SER A 302 -4.66 -10.77 -35.51
N TYR A 303 -5.00 -12.05 -35.66
CA TYR A 303 -4.35 -13.14 -34.92
C TYR A 303 -3.04 -13.55 -35.61
N MET A 304 -2.06 -13.96 -34.79
CA MET A 304 -0.80 -14.52 -35.26
C MET A 304 -0.95 -16.02 -35.51
N TYR A 305 -0.69 -16.46 -36.73
CA TYR A 305 -0.71 -17.86 -37.13
C TYR A 305 0.67 -18.30 -37.63
N ARG A 306 1.01 -19.57 -37.44
CA ARG A 306 2.18 -20.16 -38.09
C ARG A 306 1.81 -20.53 -39.52
N SER A 307 2.56 -20.02 -40.49
CA SER A 307 2.48 -20.52 -41.86
C SER A 307 3.04 -21.94 -41.92
N THR A 308 2.23 -22.93 -42.32
CA THR A 308 2.62 -24.35 -42.36
C THR A 308 2.16 -25.01 -43.66
N SER A 309 2.92 -26.00 -44.14
CA SER A 309 2.68 -26.64 -45.46
C SER A 309 2.70 -28.18 -45.39
N ALA A 310 2.59 -28.76 -44.20
CA ALA A 310 2.60 -30.21 -44.01
C ALA A 310 1.31 -30.86 -44.52
N LEU A 311 1.41 -32.10 -45.03
CA LEU A 311 0.29 -32.87 -45.61
C LEU A 311 -0.95 -32.92 -44.70
N LYS A 312 -0.75 -33.07 -43.39
CA LYS A 312 -1.84 -33.14 -42.38
C LYS A 312 -2.73 -31.88 -42.30
N TYR A 313 -2.33 -30.78 -42.92
CA TYR A 313 -3.10 -29.52 -42.96
C TYR A 313 -3.72 -29.27 -44.34
N LYS A 314 -3.69 -30.24 -45.26
CA LYS A 314 -4.15 -30.11 -46.65
C LYS A 314 -5.09 -31.25 -47.01
N GLN A 315 -6.05 -30.96 -47.88
CA GLN A 315 -6.98 -31.92 -48.50
C GLN A 315 -7.11 -31.59 -49.99
N ASP A 316 -7.66 -32.51 -50.79
CA ASP A 316 -7.94 -32.33 -52.23
C ASP A 316 -6.72 -31.87 -53.05
N ILE A 317 -5.56 -32.49 -52.79
CA ILE A 317 -4.29 -32.14 -53.45
C ILE A 317 -4.29 -32.64 -54.89
N ARG A 318 -4.08 -31.71 -55.83
CA ARG A 318 -4.04 -31.93 -57.27
C ARG A 318 -2.96 -31.06 -57.91
N ASP A 319 -2.60 -31.38 -59.14
CA ASP A 319 -1.66 -30.58 -59.91
C ASP A 319 -2.22 -29.18 -60.17
N LEU A 320 -1.33 -28.18 -60.15
CA LEU A 320 -1.69 -26.79 -60.44
C LEU A 320 -1.98 -26.64 -61.94
N GLU A 321 -3.11 -26.03 -62.29
CA GLU A 321 -3.41 -25.68 -63.68
C GLU A 321 -2.47 -24.60 -64.23
N GLU A 322 -2.41 -24.46 -65.55
CA GLU A 322 -1.66 -23.38 -66.18
C GLU A 322 -2.29 -22.03 -65.80
N ILE A 323 -1.46 -21.15 -65.23
CA ILE A 323 -1.80 -19.75 -65.03
C ILE A 323 -0.97 -18.94 -66.03
N ASP A 324 -1.65 -18.24 -66.94
CA ASP A 324 -1.00 -17.43 -67.97
C ASP A 324 -0.31 -16.20 -67.36
N ILE A 325 0.99 -16.34 -67.10
CA ILE A 325 1.82 -15.29 -66.51
C ILE A 325 1.99 -14.07 -67.43
N ASN A 326 1.67 -14.16 -68.73
CA ASN A 326 1.80 -13.02 -69.65
C ASN A 326 0.76 -11.94 -69.36
N LYS A 327 -0.29 -12.27 -68.59
CA LYS A 327 -1.27 -11.30 -68.09
C LYS A 327 -0.74 -10.46 -66.93
N PHE A 328 0.36 -10.85 -66.30
CA PHE A 328 0.98 -10.07 -65.23
C PHE A 328 1.84 -8.97 -65.81
N ARG A 329 1.57 -7.72 -65.43
CA ARG A 329 2.32 -6.54 -65.86
C ARG A 329 3.22 -6.04 -64.74
N PRO A 330 4.55 -6.24 -64.81
CA PRO A 330 5.48 -5.65 -63.86
C PRO A 330 5.48 -4.12 -63.99
N VAL A 331 5.35 -3.42 -62.86
CA VAL A 331 5.29 -1.96 -62.81
C VAL A 331 6.27 -1.39 -61.78
N ARG A 332 6.54 -0.09 -61.92
CA ARG A 332 7.11 0.75 -60.86
C ARG A 332 6.05 1.73 -60.35
N TYR A 333 6.07 2.04 -59.06
CA TYR A 333 5.11 2.95 -58.44
C TYR A 333 5.73 3.71 -57.26
N LYS A 334 5.06 4.78 -56.84
CA LYS A 334 5.35 5.55 -55.61
C LYS A 334 4.27 5.25 -54.57
N SER A 335 4.65 5.18 -53.29
CA SER A 335 3.68 4.96 -52.20
C SER A 335 2.73 6.16 -52.05
N LYS A 336 1.49 5.91 -51.64
CA LYS A 336 0.53 6.93 -51.19
C LYS A 336 0.37 6.96 -49.66
N CYS A 337 1.01 6.04 -48.93
CA CYS A 337 0.87 5.91 -47.49
C CYS A 337 1.61 7.06 -46.78
N LYS A 338 0.92 7.76 -45.86
CA LYS A 338 1.43 8.97 -45.21
C LYS A 338 2.76 8.80 -44.46
N GLY A 339 3.07 7.58 -44.01
CA GLY A 339 4.30 7.26 -43.27
C GLY A 339 5.51 6.94 -44.15
N ASP A 340 5.34 6.77 -45.47
CA ASP A 340 6.40 6.35 -46.38
C ASP A 340 7.09 7.53 -47.06
N ASP A 341 8.31 7.29 -47.57
CA ASP A 341 9.00 8.21 -48.47
C ASP A 341 8.29 8.26 -49.83
N GLN A 342 7.59 9.36 -50.10
CA GLN A 342 6.81 9.57 -51.31
C GLN A 342 7.67 9.70 -52.59
N THR A 343 8.99 9.87 -52.46
CA THR A 343 9.90 10.04 -53.59
C THR A 343 10.51 8.74 -54.09
N LYS A 344 10.39 7.65 -53.33
CA LYS A 344 11.05 6.37 -53.61
C LYS A 344 10.28 5.54 -54.62
N ASP A 345 10.99 4.99 -55.63
CA ASP A 345 10.41 3.99 -56.53
C ASP A 345 10.35 2.62 -55.86
N HIS A 346 9.17 2.03 -55.93
CA HIS A 346 8.90 0.63 -55.64
C HIS A 346 8.64 -0.12 -56.95
N PHE A 347 8.68 -1.45 -56.91
CA PHE A 347 8.35 -2.30 -58.05
C PHE A 347 7.46 -3.45 -57.60
N GLY A 348 6.63 -3.95 -58.51
CA GLY A 348 5.71 -5.05 -58.21
C GLY A 348 4.66 -5.25 -59.30
N LEU A 349 3.57 -5.89 -58.91
CA LEU A 349 2.33 -6.08 -59.66
C LEU A 349 1.21 -5.28 -58.97
N ILE A 350 0.20 -4.88 -59.75
CA ILE A 350 -1.02 -4.23 -59.24
C ILE A 350 -2.09 -5.31 -59.07
N ALA A 351 -2.58 -5.50 -57.85
CA ALA A 351 -3.53 -6.56 -57.52
C ALA A 351 -4.84 -6.43 -58.34
N ASP A 352 -5.33 -5.21 -58.52
CA ASP A 352 -6.53 -4.90 -59.31
C ASP A 352 -6.40 -5.33 -60.79
N GLU A 353 -5.20 -5.18 -61.37
CA GLU A 353 -4.94 -5.59 -62.76
C GLU A 353 -4.96 -7.12 -62.88
N VAL A 354 -4.45 -7.82 -61.86
CA VAL A 354 -4.45 -9.28 -61.80
C VAL A 354 -5.86 -9.83 -61.59
N ASP A 355 -6.67 -9.21 -60.72
CA ASP A 355 -8.08 -9.55 -60.54
C ASP A 355 -8.86 -9.37 -61.85
N SER A 356 -8.68 -8.24 -62.52
CA SER A 356 -9.32 -7.92 -63.81
C SER A 356 -8.93 -8.90 -64.92
N ALA A 357 -7.72 -9.48 -64.84
CA ALA A 357 -7.24 -10.51 -65.76
C ALA A 357 -7.86 -11.91 -65.51
N GLY A 358 -8.69 -12.03 -64.45
CA GLY A 358 -9.40 -13.25 -64.07
C GLY A 358 -8.62 -14.18 -63.15
N ILE A 359 -7.49 -13.74 -62.59
CA ILE A 359 -6.61 -14.57 -61.74
C ILE A 359 -6.84 -14.18 -60.28
N LYS A 360 -7.86 -14.77 -59.66
CA LYS A 360 -8.35 -14.37 -58.34
C LYS A 360 -7.60 -15.02 -57.19
N GLU A 361 -6.98 -16.17 -57.44
CA GLU A 361 -6.33 -17.03 -56.43
C GLU A 361 -5.05 -16.42 -55.84
N LEU A 362 -4.48 -15.42 -56.51
CA LEU A 362 -3.31 -14.67 -56.07
C LEU A 362 -3.66 -13.29 -55.51
N VAL A 363 -4.94 -12.93 -55.47
CA VAL A 363 -5.41 -11.64 -54.96
C VAL A 363 -5.92 -11.84 -53.53
N THR A 364 -5.60 -10.89 -52.66
CA THR A 364 -6.12 -10.80 -51.30
C THR A 364 -7.27 -9.80 -51.31
N TYR A 365 -8.40 -10.20 -50.73
CA TYR A 365 -9.59 -9.35 -50.62
C TYR A 365 -9.85 -8.97 -49.17
N GLY A 366 -10.36 -7.74 -48.99
CA GLY A 366 -10.85 -7.22 -47.72
C GLY A 366 -12.14 -7.91 -47.27
N ALA A 367 -12.60 -7.57 -46.07
CA ALA A 367 -13.82 -8.14 -45.49
C ALA A 367 -15.09 -7.73 -46.26
N ASP A 368 -15.04 -6.60 -46.95
CA ASP A 368 -16.06 -6.06 -47.86
C ASP A 368 -15.95 -6.60 -49.30
N GLY A 369 -14.91 -7.41 -49.58
CA GLY A 369 -14.66 -7.98 -50.91
C GLY A 369 -13.80 -7.10 -51.82
N GLU A 370 -13.32 -5.96 -51.35
CA GLU A 370 -12.43 -5.08 -52.12
C GLU A 370 -11.04 -5.68 -52.28
N VAL A 371 -10.33 -5.31 -53.35
CA VAL A 371 -8.96 -5.77 -53.60
C VAL A 371 -8.00 -5.07 -52.64
N GLU A 372 -7.28 -5.84 -51.82
CA GLU A 372 -6.38 -5.33 -50.77
C GLU A 372 -4.91 -5.63 -51.05
N GLY A 373 -4.61 -6.66 -51.84
CA GLY A 373 -3.21 -6.99 -52.11
C GLY A 373 -2.99 -8.19 -53.01
N PHE A 374 -1.72 -8.50 -53.23
CA PHE A 374 -1.26 -9.61 -54.07
C PHE A 374 -0.37 -10.57 -53.27
N GLN A 375 -0.59 -11.88 -53.43
CA GLN A 375 0.12 -12.95 -52.73
C GLN A 375 1.44 -13.28 -53.42
N TYR A 376 2.43 -12.39 -53.28
CA TYR A 376 3.75 -12.53 -53.90
C TYR A 376 4.47 -13.83 -53.53
N GLU A 377 4.26 -14.34 -52.32
CA GLU A 377 4.84 -15.59 -51.86
C GLU A 377 4.34 -16.78 -52.69
N ARG A 378 3.10 -16.75 -53.19
CA ARG A 378 2.52 -17.82 -54.01
C ARG A 378 2.93 -17.73 -55.47
N LEU A 379 3.25 -16.53 -55.97
CA LEU A 379 3.74 -16.35 -57.34
C LEU A 379 4.98 -17.22 -57.62
N THR A 380 5.83 -17.45 -56.63
CA THR A 380 7.00 -18.33 -56.77
C THR A 380 6.64 -19.77 -57.20
N ILE A 381 5.49 -20.28 -56.74
CA ILE A 381 5.01 -21.61 -57.11
C ILE A 381 4.46 -21.62 -58.54
N VAL A 382 3.77 -20.55 -58.94
CA VAL A 382 3.31 -20.37 -60.33
C VAL A 382 4.50 -20.29 -61.28
N LEU A 383 5.53 -19.53 -60.93
CA LEU A 383 6.76 -19.44 -61.71
C LEU A 383 7.49 -20.78 -61.79
N LEU A 384 7.54 -21.56 -60.70
CA LEU A 384 8.11 -22.91 -60.72
C LEU A 384 7.40 -23.81 -61.74
N LYS A 385 6.07 -23.83 -61.73
CA LYS A 385 5.26 -24.59 -62.69
C LYS A 385 5.52 -24.15 -64.12
N HIS A 386 5.56 -22.84 -64.38
CA HIS A 386 5.84 -22.32 -65.70
C HIS A 386 7.26 -22.65 -66.18
N CYS A 387 8.26 -22.62 -65.29
CA CYS A 387 9.62 -23.08 -65.62
C CYS A 387 9.66 -24.56 -66.00
N GLN A 388 8.90 -25.42 -65.32
CA GLN A 388 8.80 -26.84 -65.66
C GLN A 388 8.17 -27.05 -67.05
N GLU A 389 7.13 -26.28 -67.39
CA GLU A 389 6.46 -26.35 -68.69
C GLU A 389 7.35 -25.80 -69.82
N GLN A 390 8.02 -24.67 -69.58
CA GLN A 390 9.01 -24.12 -70.50
C GLN A 390 10.15 -25.13 -70.76
N GLN A 391 10.65 -25.81 -69.73
CA GLN A 391 11.69 -26.83 -69.86
C GLN A 391 11.20 -27.99 -70.75
N ALA A 392 9.97 -28.48 -70.54
CA ALA A 392 9.38 -29.53 -71.37
C ALA A 392 9.21 -29.08 -72.84
N LEU A 393 8.82 -27.82 -73.07
CA LEU A 393 8.72 -27.25 -74.42
C LEU A 393 10.09 -27.16 -75.08
N ILE A 394 11.12 -26.71 -74.36
CA ILE A 394 12.49 -26.63 -74.86
C ILE A 394 12.98 -28.03 -75.27
N GLU A 395 12.81 -29.04 -74.43
CA GLU A 395 13.20 -30.43 -74.73
C GLU A 395 12.49 -31.00 -75.96
N SER A 396 11.20 -30.69 -76.10
CA SER A 396 10.40 -31.05 -77.28
C SER A 396 10.92 -30.35 -78.54
N LEU A 397 11.18 -29.04 -78.48
CA LEU A 397 11.71 -28.27 -79.60
C LEU A 397 13.12 -28.73 -79.99
N THR A 398 14.01 -28.98 -79.02
CA THR A 398 15.35 -29.51 -79.26
C THR A 398 15.28 -30.88 -79.93
N SER A 399 14.39 -31.75 -79.49
CA SER A 399 14.18 -33.07 -80.12
C SER A 399 13.71 -32.93 -81.58
N ARG A 400 12.79 -32.00 -81.84
CA ARG A 400 12.28 -31.73 -83.18
C ARG A 400 13.34 -31.11 -84.09
N VAL A 401 14.16 -30.20 -83.58
CA VAL A 401 15.28 -29.62 -84.33
C VAL A 401 16.28 -30.71 -84.69
N ALA A 402 16.67 -31.57 -83.75
CA ALA A 402 17.57 -32.69 -84.01
C ALA A 402 17.04 -33.66 -85.09
N GLN A 403 15.73 -33.93 -85.10
CA GLN A 403 15.08 -34.71 -86.16
C GLN A 403 15.15 -34.01 -87.52
N LEU A 404 14.85 -32.71 -87.58
CA LEU A 404 14.87 -31.93 -88.82
C LEU A 404 16.28 -31.79 -89.40
N GLU A 405 17.28 -31.51 -88.56
CA GLU A 405 18.69 -31.41 -88.95
C GLU A 405 19.26 -32.76 -89.42
N GLY A 406 18.82 -33.88 -88.83
CA GLY A 406 19.18 -35.24 -89.27
C GLY A 406 18.50 -35.70 -90.57
N THR A 407 17.61 -34.89 -91.16
CA THR A 407 16.87 -35.18 -92.41
C THR A 407 17.24 -34.30 -93.60
N GLN A 408 18.32 -33.51 -93.53
CA GLN A 408 18.87 -32.88 -94.75
C GLN A 408 19.54 -33.95 -95.64
N PRO A 409 19.21 -34.02 -96.95
CA PRO A 409 19.69 -35.05 -97.87
C PRO A 409 21.20 -34.97 -98.17
#